data_AF-A0A1I7CRP3-F1
#
_entry.id   AF-A0A1I7CRP3-F1
#
_cell.length_a   1.000
_cell.length_b   1.000
_cell.length_c   1.000
_cell.angle_alpha   90.00
_cell.angle_beta   90.00
_cell.angle_gamma   90.00
#
_symmetry.space_group_name_H-M   'P 1'
#
loop_
_entity.id
_entity.type
_entity.pdbx_description
1 polymer ?
#
loop_
_entity_poly.entity_id
_entity_poly.type
_entity_poly.pdbx_seq_one_letter_code
_entity_poly.pdbx_strand_id
1 'polypeptide(L)'
;MPLKPLSRLATLGLLITFSMLTSSLAQTETSADASTDPSLFKECPVSQDAPNAFALCATAKCWTVDTVAYCKCDALNEQSISLPFHYEENGEKKDVCDLLKAGIDNGFTVSTYATPRQMETDYDPESEKLGEPMAMYTCPNSEDAPAGYSAQCDGGFCFNSTQGKDFPGIGPVKDDEIICSCPAVPSPKAGFQIAGPWLCAPGDSNSDGTCCDSSFHDKLCSVKSVNSTGTELMVGAPLGVAKILSKKLDGKEPAINRCVFK
;
A
#
# COMPACT_ATOMS: atom_id res chain seq x y z
N MET A 1 -60.78 -26.49 -17.81
CA MET A 1 -61.83 -27.40 -17.30
C MET A 1 -61.50 -28.82 -17.76
N PRO A 2 -61.83 -29.86 -16.98
CA PRO A 2 -62.09 -29.81 -15.53
C PRO A 2 -60.72 -29.62 -14.81
N LEU A 3 -60.34 -30.17 -13.65
CA LEU A 3 -61.08 -30.79 -12.54
C LEU A 3 -60.58 -30.19 -11.20
N LYS A 4 -60.99 -30.80 -10.08
CA LYS A 4 -60.74 -30.52 -8.65
C LYS A 4 -61.18 -31.81 -7.91
N PRO A 5 -61.35 -31.86 -6.58
CA PRO A 5 -60.46 -31.54 -5.45
C PRO A 5 -60.40 -32.72 -4.44
N LEU A 6 -59.86 -32.52 -3.22
CA LEU A 6 -60.36 -32.92 -1.87
C LEU A 6 -59.18 -32.85 -0.87
N SER A 7 -59.31 -32.74 0.46
CA SER A 7 -60.29 -32.11 1.39
C SER A 7 -59.82 -32.37 2.85
N ARG A 8 -60.43 -31.70 3.84
CA ARG A 8 -60.30 -31.87 5.33
C ARG A 8 -58.99 -31.29 5.91
N LEU A 9 -58.97 -30.25 6.78
CA LEU A 9 -59.96 -29.57 7.65
C LEU A 9 -60.27 -30.29 8.99
N ALA A 10 -60.09 -29.53 10.08
CA ALA A 10 -60.33 -29.82 11.51
C ALA A 10 -59.25 -30.67 12.24
N THR A 11 -58.94 -30.48 13.54
CA THR A 11 -59.69 -29.74 14.58
C THR A 11 -58.78 -29.04 15.62
N LEU A 12 -59.33 -27.95 16.16
CA LEU A 12 -58.94 -27.18 17.35
C LEU A 12 -58.48 -28.02 18.56
N GLY A 13 -57.44 -27.56 19.27
CA GLY A 13 -57.02 -28.06 20.58
C GLY A 13 -56.55 -26.91 21.47
N LEU A 14 -57.47 -26.29 22.21
CA LEU A 14 -57.21 -25.14 23.07
C LEU A 14 -56.86 -25.61 24.49
N LEU A 15 -55.64 -25.32 24.95
CA LEU A 15 -55.27 -25.41 26.37
C LEU A 15 -54.57 -24.11 26.80
N ILE A 16 -55.30 -23.30 27.56
CA ILE A 16 -54.82 -22.06 28.17
C ILE A 16 -54.22 -22.42 29.53
N THR A 17 -52.95 -22.11 29.76
CA THR A 17 -52.39 -21.96 31.11
C THR A 17 -51.60 -20.67 31.19
N PHE A 18 -52.02 -19.81 32.11
CA PHE A 18 -51.41 -18.52 32.42
C PHE A 18 -50.21 -18.72 33.35
N SER A 19 -49.05 -18.14 33.07
CA SER A 19 -48.04 -17.82 34.10
C SER A 19 -47.00 -16.80 33.64
N MET A 20 -46.96 -15.69 34.40
CA MET A 20 -45.79 -14.83 34.69
C MET A 20 -45.11 -14.08 33.52
N LEU A 21 -45.16 -12.75 33.61
CA LEU A 21 -44.26 -11.87 32.85
C LEU A 21 -42.80 -12.04 33.31
N THR A 22 -41.89 -12.18 32.36
CA THR A 22 -40.53 -11.65 32.48
C THR A 22 -40.15 -10.94 31.18
N SER A 23 -39.95 -9.63 31.26
CA SER A 23 -39.53 -8.80 30.13
C SER A 23 -38.04 -8.97 29.86
N SER A 24 -37.65 -10.07 29.23
CA SER A 24 -36.30 -10.22 28.68
C SER A 24 -36.25 -9.52 27.33
N LEU A 25 -35.58 -8.36 27.25
CA LEU A 25 -35.22 -7.79 25.97
C LEU A 25 -34.33 -8.78 25.22
N ALA A 26 -34.80 -9.24 24.05
CA ALA A 26 -33.91 -9.86 23.09
C ALA A 26 -32.94 -8.78 22.59
N GLN A 27 -31.73 -8.76 23.14
CA GLN A 27 -30.63 -8.05 22.51
C GLN A 27 -30.31 -8.80 21.22
N THR A 28 -30.82 -8.28 20.11
CA THR A 28 -30.24 -8.55 18.80
C THR A 28 -28.83 -7.99 18.84
N GLU A 29 -27.83 -8.85 19.05
CA GLU A 29 -26.43 -8.53 18.78
C GLU A 29 -26.27 -8.38 17.27
N THR A 30 -26.69 -7.22 16.76
CA THR A 30 -26.32 -6.76 15.44
C THR A 30 -24.84 -6.41 15.53
N SER A 31 -23.99 -7.37 15.16
CA SER A 31 -22.56 -7.18 14.90
C SER A 31 -22.34 -6.28 13.67
N ALA A 32 -22.79 -5.04 13.76
CA ALA A 32 -22.47 -3.97 12.83
C ALA A 32 -21.20 -3.27 13.34
N ASP A 33 -20.08 -4.00 13.33
CA ASP A 33 -18.77 -3.37 13.46
C ASP A 33 -18.41 -2.73 12.11
N ALA A 34 -19.08 -1.61 11.85
CA ALA A 34 -18.79 -0.70 10.77
C ALA A 34 -18.39 0.61 11.43
N SER A 35 -17.09 0.77 11.69
CA SER A 35 -16.51 2.06 12.06
C SER A 35 -16.85 3.08 10.97
N THR A 36 -17.88 3.90 11.21
CA THR A 36 -18.29 5.00 10.33
C THR A 36 -17.45 6.26 10.52
N ASP A 37 -16.30 6.15 11.19
CA ASP A 37 -15.24 7.15 11.07
C ASP A 37 -14.48 6.85 9.76
N PRO A 38 -14.50 7.73 8.74
CA PRO A 38 -13.72 7.54 7.53
C PRO A 38 -12.24 7.67 7.88
N SER A 39 -11.63 6.54 8.25
CA SER A 39 -10.19 6.42 8.45
C SER A 39 -9.50 7.06 7.24
N LEU A 40 -8.60 8.01 7.52
CA LEU A 40 -7.79 8.69 6.50
C LEU A 40 -6.89 7.74 5.69
N PHE A 41 -6.91 6.44 5.99
CA PHE A 41 -6.16 5.39 5.31
C PHE A 41 -7.01 4.12 5.29
N LYS A 42 -6.86 3.32 4.23
CA LYS A 42 -7.62 2.09 4.02
C LYS A 42 -6.68 0.89 4.11
N GLU A 43 -6.98 -0.04 5.02
CA GLU A 43 -6.30 -1.33 5.11
C GLU A 43 -6.98 -2.36 4.19
N CYS A 44 -6.18 -3.12 3.46
CA CYS A 44 -6.59 -4.18 2.55
C CYS A 44 -5.81 -5.47 2.85
N PRO A 45 -6.44 -6.66 2.79
CA PRO A 45 -7.83 -6.91 2.45
C PRO A 45 -8.80 -6.54 3.59
N VAL A 46 -10.04 -6.21 3.23
CA VAL A 46 -11.10 -5.84 4.20
C VAL A 46 -11.68 -7.04 4.98
N SER A 47 -11.29 -8.27 4.62
CA SER A 47 -11.62 -9.51 5.34
C SER A 47 -10.53 -10.54 5.12
N GLN A 48 -10.36 -11.50 6.03
CA GLN A 48 -9.30 -12.51 5.93
C GLN A 48 -9.40 -13.42 4.69
N ASP A 49 -10.63 -13.66 4.19
CA ASP A 49 -10.88 -14.42 2.97
C ASP A 49 -10.77 -13.56 1.68
N ALA A 50 -10.59 -12.24 1.80
CA ALA A 50 -10.47 -11.37 0.64
C ALA A 50 -8.99 -11.32 0.17
N PRO A 51 -8.74 -11.31 -1.15
CA PRO A 51 -7.38 -11.45 -1.65
C PRO A 51 -6.51 -10.23 -1.35
N ASN A 52 -5.22 -10.52 -1.16
CA ASN A 52 -4.25 -9.63 -0.53
C ASN A 52 -2.99 -9.43 -1.38
N ALA A 53 -3.09 -9.67 -2.70
CA ALA A 53 -2.01 -9.47 -3.65
C ALA A 53 -1.90 -8.00 -4.07
N PHE A 54 -0.80 -7.33 -3.72
CA PHE A 54 -0.52 -5.92 -4.04
C PHE A 54 0.92 -5.73 -4.51
N ALA A 55 1.27 -4.52 -4.96
CA ALA A 55 2.65 -4.17 -5.28
C ALA A 55 3.25 -3.24 -4.22
N LEU A 56 4.35 -3.65 -3.57
CA LEU A 56 5.09 -2.79 -2.66
C LEU A 56 6.09 -1.94 -3.45
N CYS A 57 5.71 -0.68 -3.72
CA CYS A 57 6.57 0.25 -4.45
C CYS A 57 7.44 1.15 -3.57
N ALA A 58 7.36 1.08 -2.24
CA ALA A 58 8.02 2.05 -1.35
C ALA A 58 9.57 2.06 -1.46
N THR A 59 10.17 0.96 -1.91
CA THR A 59 11.61 0.79 -2.19
C THR A 59 11.98 1.00 -3.67
N ALA A 60 10.99 1.16 -4.53
CA ALA A 60 11.16 1.04 -5.97
C ALA A 60 11.95 2.19 -6.59
N LYS A 61 12.89 1.81 -7.45
CA LYS A 61 13.50 2.71 -8.45
C LYS A 61 12.61 2.73 -9.69
N CYS A 62 12.49 3.90 -10.30
CA CYS A 62 11.65 4.16 -11.45
C CYS A 62 12.41 4.77 -12.62
N TRP A 63 11.83 4.62 -13.81
CA TRP A 63 12.30 5.16 -15.08
C TRP A 63 11.12 5.82 -15.81
N THR A 64 11.29 7.03 -16.36
CA THR A 64 10.18 7.81 -16.92
C THR A 64 9.96 7.61 -18.43
N VAL A 65 8.70 7.61 -18.87
CA VAL A 65 8.29 7.93 -20.26
C VAL A 65 7.26 9.04 -20.18
N ASP A 66 7.46 10.13 -20.91
CA ASP A 66 6.50 11.24 -21.04
C ASP A 66 5.83 11.63 -19.71
N THR A 67 6.66 11.87 -18.68
CA THR A 67 6.29 12.20 -17.28
C THR A 67 5.61 11.11 -16.43
N VAL A 68 5.31 9.94 -16.98
CA VAL A 68 4.87 8.75 -16.22
C VAL A 68 6.10 7.99 -15.73
N ALA A 69 6.17 7.70 -14.43
CA ALA A 69 7.21 6.88 -13.84
C ALA A 69 6.80 5.40 -13.85
N TYR A 70 7.60 4.56 -14.50
CA TYR A 70 7.47 3.11 -14.43
C TYR A 70 8.41 2.61 -13.34
N CYS A 71 7.84 2.05 -12.27
CA CYS A 71 8.55 1.68 -11.06
C CYS A 71 8.58 0.16 -10.91
N LYS A 72 9.74 -0.42 -10.60
CA LYS A 72 9.87 -1.85 -10.34
C LYS A 72 9.67 -2.13 -8.86
N CYS A 73 8.57 -2.80 -8.54
CA CYS A 73 8.04 -2.99 -7.19
C CYS A 73 7.95 -4.49 -6.88
N ASP A 74 7.92 -4.84 -5.59
CA ASP A 74 7.79 -6.23 -5.16
C ASP A 74 6.31 -6.66 -5.19
N ALA A 75 6.00 -7.82 -5.75
CA ALA A 75 4.65 -8.37 -5.79
C ALA A 75 4.39 -9.21 -4.53
N LEU A 76 3.70 -8.63 -3.55
CA LEU A 76 3.51 -9.21 -2.22
C LEU A 76 2.09 -9.74 -2.03
N ASN A 77 1.93 -10.65 -1.07
CA ASN A 77 0.65 -11.25 -0.73
C ASN A 77 0.46 -11.27 0.80
N GLU A 78 0.26 -10.08 1.37
CA GLU A 78 0.13 -9.81 2.81
C GLU A 78 -0.84 -8.63 3.07
N GLN A 79 -1.02 -8.21 4.33
CA GLN A 79 -1.83 -7.02 4.62
C GLN A 79 -1.10 -5.76 4.14
N SER A 80 -1.85 -4.80 3.60
CA SER A 80 -1.33 -3.50 3.18
C SER A 80 -2.28 -2.37 3.57
N ILE A 81 -1.78 -1.15 3.52
CA ILE A 81 -2.51 0.07 3.80
C ILE A 81 -2.27 1.09 2.68
N SER A 82 -3.25 1.93 2.40
CA SER A 82 -3.16 2.95 1.35
C SER A 82 -3.79 4.26 1.80
N LEU A 83 -3.37 5.37 1.19
CA LEU A 83 -4.09 6.64 1.19
C LEU A 83 -5.55 6.45 0.73
N PRO A 84 -6.47 7.36 1.11
CA PRO A 84 -7.89 7.17 0.88
C PRO A 84 -8.22 7.54 -0.57
N PHE A 85 -8.05 6.59 -1.48
CA PHE A 85 -8.50 6.71 -2.86
C PHE A 85 -9.96 6.28 -2.97
N HIS A 86 -10.79 7.14 -3.56
CA HIS A 86 -12.21 6.90 -3.78
C HIS A 86 -12.59 7.25 -5.22
N TYR A 87 -13.40 6.40 -5.85
CA TYR A 87 -13.92 6.61 -7.20
C TYR A 87 -15.39 6.19 -7.28
N GLU A 88 -16.08 6.61 -8.34
CA GLU A 88 -17.45 6.19 -8.63
C GLU A 88 -17.46 5.36 -9.93
N GLU A 89 -18.05 4.17 -9.88
CA GLU A 89 -18.23 3.30 -11.03
C GLU A 89 -19.69 2.82 -11.06
N ASN A 90 -20.39 3.04 -12.18
CA ASN A 90 -21.82 2.69 -12.34
C ASN A 90 -22.76 3.27 -11.25
N GLY A 91 -22.35 4.34 -10.57
CA GLY A 91 -23.09 4.96 -9.46
C GLY A 91 -22.78 4.37 -8.07
N GLU A 92 -21.90 3.37 -7.99
CA GLU A 92 -21.38 2.83 -6.74
C GLU A 92 -20.08 3.54 -6.36
N LYS A 93 -19.94 3.89 -5.06
CA LYS A 93 -18.67 4.39 -4.51
C LYS A 93 -17.77 3.23 -4.20
N LYS A 94 -16.53 3.30 -4.67
CA LYS A 94 -15.50 2.26 -4.53
C LYS A 94 -14.20 2.86 -4.01
N ASP A 95 -13.38 2.03 -3.38
CA ASP A 95 -12.06 2.41 -2.88
C ASP A 95 -10.92 1.51 -3.38
N VAL A 96 -9.69 1.78 -2.91
CA VAL A 96 -8.48 1.05 -3.29
C VAL A 96 -8.57 -0.47 -3.03
N CYS A 97 -9.30 -0.94 -2.00
CA CYS A 97 -9.48 -2.38 -1.80
C CYS A 97 -10.44 -2.99 -2.82
N ASP A 98 -11.47 -2.25 -3.26
CA ASP A 98 -12.32 -2.70 -4.37
C ASP A 98 -11.53 -2.80 -5.67
N LEU A 99 -10.59 -1.87 -5.89
CA LEU A 99 -9.71 -1.85 -7.06
C LEU A 99 -8.68 -3.00 -7.03
N LEU A 100 -8.06 -3.27 -5.88
CA LEU A 100 -7.21 -4.45 -5.66
C LEU A 100 -7.97 -5.75 -5.95
N LYS A 101 -9.19 -5.87 -5.41
CA LYS A 101 -10.06 -7.03 -5.64
C LYS A 101 -10.42 -7.19 -7.12
N ALA A 102 -10.71 -6.10 -7.82
CA ALA A 102 -10.99 -6.12 -9.25
C ALA A 102 -9.77 -6.53 -10.10
N GLY A 103 -8.55 -6.21 -9.66
CA GLY A 103 -7.32 -6.50 -10.41
C GLY A 103 -7.11 -7.98 -10.72
N ILE A 104 -7.52 -8.86 -9.81
CA ILE A 104 -7.31 -10.32 -9.87
C ILE A 104 -7.90 -10.93 -11.13
N ASP A 105 -9.18 -10.66 -11.38
CA ASP A 105 -9.91 -11.16 -12.55
C ASP A 105 -9.50 -10.44 -13.85
N ASN A 106 -8.83 -9.29 -13.73
CA ASN A 106 -8.47 -8.39 -14.84
C ASN A 106 -6.96 -8.33 -15.14
N GLY A 107 -6.12 -9.14 -14.49
CA GLY A 107 -4.69 -9.26 -14.77
C GLY A 107 -3.83 -8.06 -14.33
N PHE A 108 -4.25 -7.33 -13.30
CA PHE A 108 -3.48 -6.25 -12.69
C PHE A 108 -3.51 -6.33 -11.16
N THR A 109 -2.70 -5.52 -10.50
CA THR A 109 -2.86 -5.16 -9.09
C THR A 109 -2.60 -3.67 -8.89
N VAL A 110 -2.73 -3.20 -7.66
CA VAL A 110 -2.52 -1.81 -7.26
C VAL A 110 -1.31 -1.75 -6.32
N SER A 111 -0.52 -0.70 -6.42
CA SER A 111 0.52 -0.41 -5.46
C SER A 111 -0.07 0.21 -4.19
N THR A 112 0.23 -0.41 -3.06
CA THR A 112 -0.15 0.02 -1.71
C THR A 112 1.06 -0.13 -0.79
N TYR A 113 0.93 0.27 0.48
CA TYR A 113 2.03 0.29 1.43
C TYR A 113 1.99 -0.90 2.41
N ALA A 114 3.14 -1.55 2.57
CA ALA A 114 3.53 -2.28 3.77
C ALA A 114 4.91 -1.78 4.21
N THR A 115 5.33 -2.08 5.43
CA THR A 115 6.66 -1.70 5.92
C THR A 115 7.73 -2.51 5.16
N PRO A 116 8.62 -1.89 4.34
CA PRO A 116 9.55 -2.67 3.53
C PRO A 116 10.60 -3.33 4.41
N ARG A 117 10.68 -4.66 4.39
CA ARG A 117 11.51 -5.44 5.31
C ARG A 117 12.98 -5.04 5.31
N GLN A 118 13.56 -4.74 4.14
CA GLN A 118 14.95 -4.26 4.00
C GLN A 118 15.24 -2.94 4.74
N MET A 119 14.22 -2.16 5.10
CA MET A 119 14.38 -0.91 5.84
C MET A 119 14.43 -1.11 7.36
N GLU A 120 14.02 -2.26 7.88
CA GLU A 120 13.94 -2.51 9.31
C GLU A 120 15.32 -2.75 9.92
N THR A 121 15.51 -2.31 11.18
CA THR A 121 16.81 -2.38 11.87
C THR A 121 17.19 -3.80 12.29
N ASP A 122 16.26 -4.74 12.26
CA ASP A 122 16.46 -6.16 12.57
C ASP A 122 16.34 -7.06 11.33
N TYR A 123 16.45 -6.48 10.12
CA TYR A 123 16.60 -7.21 8.86
C TYR A 123 17.90 -8.03 8.86
N ASP A 124 17.84 -9.29 8.43
CA ASP A 124 19.01 -10.15 8.24
C ASP A 124 19.19 -10.51 6.75
N PRO A 125 20.08 -9.82 6.01
CA PRO A 125 20.28 -10.09 4.58
C PRO A 125 20.82 -11.49 4.28
N GLU A 126 21.51 -12.15 5.22
CA GLU A 126 22.09 -13.48 5.01
C GLU A 126 21.02 -14.59 5.03
N SER A 127 20.02 -14.46 5.92
CA SER A 127 18.92 -15.44 6.03
C SER A 127 17.70 -15.09 5.17
N GLU A 128 17.31 -13.82 5.11
CA GLU A 128 16.09 -13.36 4.43
C GLU A 128 16.28 -13.11 2.92
N LYS A 129 17.48 -12.68 2.51
CA LYS A 129 17.91 -12.58 1.09
C LYS A 129 17.04 -11.69 0.19
N LEU A 130 16.38 -10.69 0.77
CA LEU A 130 15.57 -9.71 0.05
C LEU A 130 16.44 -8.64 -0.67
N GLY A 131 17.75 -8.64 -0.46
CA GLY A 131 18.72 -7.73 -1.05
C GLY A 131 19.53 -6.97 0.01
N GLU A 132 20.22 -5.93 -0.42
CA GLU A 132 20.98 -5.05 0.48
C GLU A 132 20.04 -4.33 1.47
N PRO A 133 20.52 -3.97 2.67
CA PRO A 133 19.74 -3.17 3.60
C PRO A 133 19.48 -1.76 3.03
N MET A 134 18.35 -1.19 3.42
CA MET A 134 17.89 0.12 2.98
C MET A 134 17.60 1.04 4.16
N ALA A 135 17.54 2.34 3.89
CA ALA A 135 17.23 3.37 4.86
C ALA A 135 16.26 4.41 4.30
N MET A 136 15.59 5.14 5.20
CA MET A 136 14.75 6.28 4.83
C MET A 136 15.62 7.54 4.66
N TYR A 137 15.68 8.07 3.45
CA TYR A 137 16.34 9.33 3.11
C TYR A 137 15.32 10.47 3.16
N THR A 138 15.69 11.60 3.75
CA THR A 138 14.84 12.80 3.79
C THR A 138 15.33 13.81 2.78
N CYS A 139 14.49 14.16 1.82
CA CYS A 139 14.71 15.17 0.79
C CYS A 139 14.00 16.48 1.20
N PRO A 140 14.63 17.38 1.99
CA PRO A 140 14.02 18.66 2.37
C PRO A 140 13.79 19.54 1.14
N ASN A 141 12.76 20.39 1.18
CA ASN A 141 12.51 21.37 0.13
C ASN A 141 12.65 22.80 0.68
N SER A 142 13.87 23.33 0.66
CA SER A 142 14.20 24.69 1.09
C SER A 142 14.80 25.51 -0.07
N GLU A 143 15.01 26.80 0.15
CA GLU A 143 15.66 27.67 -0.84
C GLU A 143 17.12 27.25 -1.12
N ASP A 144 17.84 26.81 -0.07
CA ASP A 144 19.23 26.35 -0.15
C ASP A 144 19.37 24.88 -0.64
N ALA A 145 18.34 24.05 -0.41
CA ALA A 145 18.26 22.65 -0.81
C ALA A 145 16.88 22.36 -1.44
N PRO A 146 16.66 22.72 -2.72
CA PRO A 146 15.39 22.49 -3.39
C PRO A 146 15.24 21.02 -3.79
N ALA A 147 14.25 20.34 -3.22
CA ALA A 147 13.90 18.99 -3.64
C ALA A 147 13.13 18.99 -4.97
N GLY A 148 13.44 17.99 -5.80
CA GLY A 148 13.01 17.87 -7.18
C GLY A 148 11.69 17.12 -7.35
N TYR A 149 11.72 16.07 -8.16
CA TYR A 149 10.58 15.18 -8.42
C TYR A 149 10.79 13.79 -7.79
N SER A 150 9.69 13.11 -7.48
CA SER A 150 9.65 11.68 -7.12
C SER A 150 8.42 11.01 -7.75
N ALA A 151 8.31 9.68 -7.68
CA ALA A 151 7.12 8.96 -8.12
C ALA A 151 6.14 8.74 -6.96
N GLN A 152 4.85 9.04 -7.15
CA GLN A 152 3.80 8.74 -6.18
C GLN A 152 3.07 7.46 -6.61
N CYS A 153 3.41 6.30 -6.01
CA CYS A 153 2.86 5.00 -6.42
C CYS A 153 1.70 4.47 -5.57
N ASP A 154 1.36 5.08 -4.44
CA ASP A 154 0.21 4.64 -3.64
C ASP A 154 -1.10 4.90 -4.42
N GLY A 155 -1.82 3.83 -4.75
CA GLY A 155 -2.94 3.81 -5.70
C GLY A 155 -2.55 3.60 -7.18
N GLY A 156 -1.28 3.35 -7.50
CA GLY A 156 -0.79 3.16 -8.88
C GLY A 156 -1.12 1.79 -9.47
N PHE A 157 -1.40 1.71 -10.78
CA PHE A 157 -1.74 0.44 -11.45
C PHE A 157 -0.49 -0.35 -11.88
N CYS A 158 -0.50 -1.66 -11.65
CA CYS A 158 0.61 -2.58 -11.93
C CYS A 158 0.09 -3.77 -12.74
N PHE A 159 0.66 -4.03 -13.92
CA PHE A 159 0.11 -5.08 -14.82
C PHE A 159 0.89 -6.39 -14.69
N ASN A 160 0.19 -7.50 -14.44
CA ASN A 160 0.80 -8.82 -14.19
C ASN A 160 1.53 -9.36 -15.43
N SER A 161 1.22 -8.83 -16.62
CA SER A 161 1.94 -9.11 -17.87
C SER A 161 3.41 -8.68 -17.86
N THR A 162 3.84 -7.86 -16.90
CA THR A 162 5.21 -7.35 -16.74
C THR A 162 6.11 -8.25 -15.88
N GLN A 163 5.54 -9.20 -15.12
CA GLN A 163 6.31 -10.11 -14.26
C GLN A 163 7.08 -11.15 -15.08
N GLY A 164 8.29 -11.48 -14.66
CA GLY A 164 9.16 -12.42 -15.39
C GLY A 164 9.47 -11.96 -16.82
N LYS A 165 9.73 -10.66 -17.02
CA LYS A 165 10.02 -10.02 -18.32
C LYS A 165 11.27 -9.15 -18.24
N ASP A 166 11.77 -8.74 -19.41
CA ASP A 166 12.73 -7.65 -19.53
C ASP A 166 11.95 -6.37 -19.90
N PHE A 167 11.98 -5.35 -19.05
CA PHE A 167 11.21 -4.12 -19.23
C PHE A 167 12.11 -2.98 -19.75
N PRO A 168 11.76 -2.30 -20.85
CA PRO A 168 12.59 -1.22 -21.42
C PRO A 168 12.98 -0.14 -20.40
N GLY A 169 14.27 0.16 -20.32
CA GLY A 169 14.83 1.18 -19.42
C GLY A 169 15.03 0.74 -17.96
N ILE A 170 14.32 -0.30 -17.50
CA ILE A 170 14.44 -0.87 -16.16
C ILE A 170 15.32 -2.13 -16.16
N GLY A 171 15.22 -2.95 -17.21
CA GLY A 171 15.86 -4.25 -17.32
C GLY A 171 14.99 -5.39 -16.77
N PRO A 172 15.62 -6.50 -16.32
CA PRO A 172 14.90 -7.67 -15.83
C PRO A 172 13.97 -7.40 -14.64
N VAL A 173 12.78 -7.98 -14.74
CA VAL A 173 11.72 -8.07 -13.74
C VAL A 173 11.58 -9.55 -13.39
N LYS A 174 11.80 -9.90 -12.12
CA LYS A 174 11.63 -11.26 -11.59
C LYS A 174 10.15 -11.68 -11.59
N ASP A 175 9.87 -12.93 -11.21
CA ASP A 175 8.50 -13.45 -11.09
C ASP A 175 7.76 -12.87 -9.86
N ASP A 176 8.51 -12.47 -8.83
CA ASP A 176 8.09 -11.77 -7.61
C ASP A 176 8.22 -10.24 -7.70
N GLU A 177 8.57 -9.70 -8.87
CA GLU A 177 8.60 -8.26 -9.15
C GLU A 177 7.52 -7.90 -10.18
N ILE A 178 7.06 -6.64 -10.18
CA ILE A 178 6.06 -6.12 -11.10
C ILE A 178 6.35 -4.65 -11.46
N ILE A 179 5.95 -4.22 -12.66
CA ILE A 179 6.04 -2.81 -13.05
C ILE A 179 4.72 -2.08 -12.79
N CYS A 180 4.80 -1.04 -11.97
CA CYS A 180 3.70 -0.12 -11.68
C CYS A 180 3.87 1.19 -12.45
N SER A 181 2.75 1.75 -12.93
CA SER A 181 2.70 3.08 -13.55
C SER A 181 2.27 4.11 -12.51
N CYS A 182 3.14 5.07 -12.22
CA CYS A 182 2.97 6.05 -11.17
C CYS A 182 3.14 7.49 -11.72
N PRO A 183 2.33 8.47 -11.32
CA PRO A 183 2.60 9.88 -11.63
C PRO A 183 3.94 10.32 -11.03
N ALA A 184 4.77 10.97 -11.84
CA ALA A 184 5.89 11.74 -11.32
C ALA A 184 5.37 13.09 -10.78
N VAL A 185 5.67 13.39 -9.52
CA VAL A 185 5.15 14.56 -8.80
C VAL A 185 6.30 15.47 -8.35
N PRO A 186 6.13 16.80 -8.39
CA PRO A 186 7.09 17.74 -7.82
C PRO A 186 7.06 17.67 -6.29
N SER A 187 8.17 18.00 -5.64
CA SER A 187 8.28 18.02 -4.19
C SER A 187 7.21 18.93 -3.54
N PRO A 188 6.52 18.46 -2.48
CA PRO A 188 5.71 19.35 -1.66
C PRO A 188 6.60 20.35 -0.91
N LYS A 189 5.99 21.41 -0.34
CA LYS A 189 6.71 22.48 0.37
C LYS A 189 7.58 22.01 1.55
N ALA A 190 7.24 20.90 2.19
CA ALA A 190 8.00 20.37 3.31
C ALA A 190 9.16 19.45 2.88
N GLY A 191 9.21 19.03 1.61
CA GLY A 191 10.05 17.92 1.16
C GLY A 191 9.35 16.56 1.24
N PHE A 192 10.03 15.53 0.75
CA PHE A 192 9.57 14.14 0.71
C PHE A 192 10.65 13.21 1.26
N GLN A 193 10.33 11.92 1.38
CA GLN A 193 11.27 10.87 1.75
C GLN A 193 11.28 9.78 0.68
N ILE A 194 12.44 9.15 0.50
CA ILE A 194 12.66 8.03 -0.41
C ILE A 194 13.38 6.91 0.33
N ALA A 195 13.18 5.66 -0.08
CA ALA A 195 14.09 4.60 0.29
C ALA A 195 15.41 4.74 -0.48
N GLY A 196 16.52 4.34 0.13
CA GLY A 196 17.84 4.30 -0.51
C GLY A 196 18.80 3.32 0.18
N PRO A 197 20.03 3.16 -0.33
CA PRO A 197 21.01 2.22 0.22
C PRO A 197 21.32 2.50 1.70
N TRP A 198 21.63 1.45 2.45
CA TRP A 198 22.26 1.56 3.76
C TRP A 198 23.63 0.89 3.70
N LEU A 199 24.69 1.63 4.06
CA LEU A 199 26.09 1.20 3.86
C LEU A 199 26.70 0.49 5.08
N CYS A 200 25.90 0.29 6.13
CA CYS A 200 26.28 -0.32 7.40
C CYS A 200 25.46 -1.59 7.67
N ALA A 201 25.65 -2.25 8.82
CA ALA A 201 24.74 -3.32 9.23
C ALA A 201 23.37 -2.73 9.63
N PRO A 202 22.26 -3.46 9.43
CA PRO A 202 20.94 -3.06 9.94
C PRO A 202 20.98 -2.69 11.42
N GLY A 203 20.39 -1.56 11.78
CA GLY A 203 20.36 -1.04 13.14
C GLY A 203 21.61 -0.29 13.62
N ASP A 204 22.67 -0.18 12.80
CA ASP A 204 23.86 0.61 13.16
C ASP A 204 23.56 2.09 13.42
N SER A 205 24.34 2.71 14.30
CA SER A 205 24.17 4.12 14.66
C SER A 205 24.76 5.05 13.60
N ASN A 206 23.90 5.81 12.93
CA ASN A 206 24.27 6.76 11.88
C ASN A 206 24.24 8.22 12.36
N SER A 207 24.96 8.50 13.45
CA SER A 207 24.97 9.85 14.05
C SER A 207 25.82 10.87 13.28
N ASP A 208 26.66 10.41 12.34
CA ASP A 208 27.60 11.18 11.54
C ASP A 208 27.30 11.14 10.02
N GLY A 209 26.27 10.40 9.60
CA GLY A 209 25.88 10.26 8.20
C GLY A 209 26.67 9.21 7.40
N THR A 210 27.61 8.49 8.02
CA THR A 210 28.52 7.56 7.32
C THR A 210 27.85 6.32 6.74
N CYS A 211 26.68 5.94 7.26
CA CYS A 211 25.90 4.80 6.74
C CYS A 211 25.05 5.14 5.51
N CYS A 212 25.18 6.35 4.96
CA CYS A 212 24.35 6.87 3.88
C CYS A 212 25.15 7.23 2.63
N ASP A 213 24.56 7.00 1.48
CA ASP A 213 25.10 7.40 0.19
C ASP A 213 24.65 8.83 -0.14
N SER A 214 25.56 9.80 0.06
CA SER A 214 25.31 11.20 -0.31
C SER A 214 25.17 11.42 -1.82
N SER A 215 25.82 10.59 -2.65
CA SER A 215 25.68 10.69 -4.11
C SER A 215 24.31 10.21 -4.58
N PHE A 216 23.76 9.16 -3.94
CA PHE A 216 22.39 8.73 -4.13
C PHE A 216 21.40 9.83 -3.70
N HIS A 217 21.58 10.38 -2.50
CA HIS A 217 20.76 11.46 -1.97
C HIS A 217 20.71 12.65 -2.93
N ASP A 218 21.87 13.24 -3.25
CA ASP A 218 21.94 14.48 -4.04
C ASP A 218 21.38 14.28 -5.45
N LYS A 219 21.59 13.10 -6.04
CA LYS A 219 21.06 12.76 -7.36
C LYS A 219 19.54 12.62 -7.37
N LEU A 220 18.96 11.89 -6.40
CA LEU A 220 17.55 11.46 -6.46
C LEU A 220 16.61 12.33 -5.62
N CYS A 221 17.10 13.07 -4.63
CA CYS A 221 16.33 14.14 -3.98
C CYS A 221 16.18 15.38 -4.86
N SER A 222 17.13 15.67 -5.76
CA SER A 222 17.20 16.92 -6.53
C SER A 222 16.92 16.75 -8.04
N VAL A 223 16.15 15.74 -8.44
CA VAL A 223 15.80 15.49 -9.85
C VAL A 223 15.00 16.67 -10.43
N LYS A 224 15.59 17.43 -11.37
CA LYS A 224 15.05 18.74 -11.79
C LYS A 224 13.94 18.69 -12.84
N SER A 225 13.79 17.58 -13.58
CA SER A 225 12.78 17.46 -14.64
C SER A 225 12.49 16.00 -14.98
N VAL A 226 11.22 15.73 -15.28
CA VAL A 226 10.68 14.41 -15.66
C VAL A 226 10.15 14.40 -17.10
N ASN A 227 10.40 15.49 -17.85
CA ASN A 227 9.98 15.66 -19.24
C ASN A 227 10.87 14.91 -20.24
N SER A 228 12.02 14.40 -19.79
CA SER A 228 12.89 13.54 -20.57
C SER A 228 12.52 12.08 -20.31
N THR A 229 12.38 11.30 -21.38
CA THR A 229 12.30 9.84 -21.27
C THR A 229 13.62 9.31 -20.71
N GLY A 230 13.52 8.48 -19.68
CA GLY A 230 14.64 7.90 -18.95
C GLY A 230 15.26 8.75 -17.85
N THR A 231 14.55 9.76 -17.34
CA THR A 231 14.86 10.28 -16.01
C THR A 231 14.66 9.16 -14.99
N GLU A 232 15.63 8.96 -14.11
CA GLU A 232 15.52 8.06 -12.96
C GLU A 232 14.86 8.79 -11.79
N LEU A 233 13.93 8.11 -11.11
CA LEU A 233 13.27 8.58 -9.89
C LEU A 233 13.31 7.47 -8.83
N MET A 234 13.14 7.84 -7.56
CA MET A 234 12.64 6.90 -6.55
C MET A 234 11.15 7.16 -6.32
N VAL A 235 10.45 6.14 -5.82
CA VAL A 235 9.16 6.34 -5.19
C VAL A 235 9.34 7.17 -3.93
N GLY A 236 8.50 8.20 -3.78
CA GLY A 236 8.59 9.18 -2.71
C GLY A 236 7.27 9.38 -2.00
N ALA A 237 7.33 9.59 -0.69
CA ALA A 237 6.18 9.91 0.15
C ALA A 237 6.42 11.22 0.93
N PRO A 238 5.38 12.00 1.27
CA PRO A 238 5.53 13.16 2.15
C PRO A 238 6.13 12.77 3.52
N LEU A 239 6.84 13.73 4.16
CA LEU A 239 7.56 13.48 5.41
C LEU A 239 6.67 12.79 6.48
N GLY A 240 7.14 11.65 6.98
CA GLY A 240 6.49 10.90 8.05
C GLY A 240 5.30 10.02 7.64
N VAL A 241 4.86 10.04 6.37
CA VAL A 241 3.71 9.23 5.91
C VAL A 241 3.97 7.73 6.09
N ALA A 242 5.12 7.22 5.63
CA ALA A 242 5.49 5.81 5.82
C ALA A 242 5.39 5.36 7.28
N LYS A 243 5.95 6.15 8.21
CA LYS A 243 5.86 5.91 9.67
C LYS A 243 4.42 5.89 10.20
N ILE A 244 3.53 6.72 9.66
CA ILE A 244 2.10 6.74 10.02
C ILE A 244 1.39 5.50 9.47
N LEU A 245 1.68 5.11 8.23
CA LEU A 245 1.13 3.93 7.57
C LEU A 245 1.54 2.64 8.30
N SER A 246 2.83 2.41 8.52
CA SER A 246 3.34 1.27 9.31
C SER A 246 2.71 1.21 10.69
N LYS A 247 2.62 2.34 11.41
CA LYS A 247 2.03 2.35 12.76
C LYS A 247 0.54 1.99 12.76
N LYS A 248 -0.18 2.25 11.68
CA LYS A 248 -1.58 1.86 11.53
C LYS A 248 -1.70 0.37 11.22
N LEU A 249 -1.00 -0.09 10.18
CA LEU A 249 -0.98 -1.48 9.72
C LEU A 249 -0.46 -2.45 10.81
N ASP A 250 0.72 -2.16 11.36
CA ASP A 250 1.47 -3.06 12.26
C ASP A 250 1.16 -2.81 13.75
N GLY A 251 0.34 -1.80 14.06
CA GLY A 251 0.04 -1.34 15.43
C GLY A 251 1.21 -0.67 16.19
N LYS A 252 2.43 -0.72 15.65
CA LYS A 252 3.67 -0.18 16.24
C LYS A 252 4.44 0.68 15.23
N GLU A 253 5.17 1.69 15.70
CA GLU A 253 6.17 2.33 14.83
C GLU A 253 7.30 1.34 14.55
N PRO A 254 7.68 1.10 13.28
CA PRO A 254 8.79 0.22 12.96
C PRO A 254 10.11 0.89 13.29
N ALA A 255 11.06 0.10 13.79
CA ALA A 255 12.44 0.52 13.92
C ALA A 255 13.08 0.40 12.53
N ILE A 256 13.32 1.54 11.88
CA ILE A 256 13.88 1.59 10.52
C ILE A 256 15.21 2.34 10.49
N ASN A 257 16.10 1.94 9.59
CA ASN A 257 17.34 2.65 9.30
C ASN A 257 17.00 4.04 8.72
N ARG A 258 17.73 5.08 9.12
CA ARG A 258 17.40 6.48 8.79
C ARG A 258 18.65 7.24 8.37
N CYS A 259 18.56 7.90 7.22
CA CYS A 259 19.59 8.79 6.71
C CYS A 259 19.28 10.25 7.04
N VAL A 260 20.20 10.85 7.78
CA VAL A 260 20.19 12.25 8.19
C VAL A 260 21.51 12.87 7.76
N PHE A 261 21.47 13.70 6.73
CA PHE A 261 22.58 14.53 6.33
C PHE A 261 22.62 15.79 7.22
N LYS A 262 23.83 16.22 7.60
CA LYS A 262 24.10 17.35 8.51
C LYS A 262 24.90 18.43 7.79
#